data_AF-A0AAU7C1Z5-F1
#
_entry.id   AF-A0AAU7C1Z5-F1
#
_cell.length_a   1.000
_cell.length_b   1.000
_cell.length_c   1.000
_cell.angle_alpha   90.00
_cell.angle_beta   90.00
_cell.angle_gamma   90.00
#
_symmetry.space_group_name_H-M   'P 1'
#
loop_
_entity.id
_entity.type
_entity.pdbx_description
1 polymer ?
#
loop_
_entity_poly.entity_id
_entity_poly.type
_entity_poly.pdbx_seq_one_letter_code
_entity_poly.pdbx_strand_id
1 'polypeptide(L)'
;MDLRKHYKMFKKGKKWCCMALMTVAVAAGTVMATQTANADTAVETGNAAVSTTSEVPSASANTSGSATSSESAASAMSSTTITNQASASSTENITSAVSESANIISQPVADNANSQSSVASTANDSAASELEITESTSSASVSTNSDTAVKMTSTASDNAESSAASSAVADTENVVMTSLAVAAQKDGLVTENGNTYYYQNGQQLKNYFATINGKTYYFKSDGTMAKDYFYNNWGHTYYFQSDGSRMDNNFYNNWGHTYYFGDGGVRLDDGFYNNWGHTYYFGDGGVRLDDGFYGNWGHMYYFGDGGVRLDDGFYNNWGNTYYFGNGGVRLDNSFYNNWGNLYYFGSDGSLQKNKQVSVNLTRYWANSDGVLTPQFDNGVNQYIINNHIGHASITYYNAIPENITGTYSGTSDGKPNMIVVHETANPNDNIWGEINYEKSHYNSAFVHAFVDNNSIIQISDTDHEAWGAAYPANGRAVQFEQVEVYGGWNFAAELVNAAYYTAYKMKQYGMYPRIADGDLSATLWSHHDVSRYLGGTDHTDPDSYWSNRAWTNFGTGYGMWDFTMLVNYEYALLQ
;
A
#
# COMPACT_ATOMS: atom_id res chain seq x y z
N MET A 1 -17.71 -23.69 34.29
CA MET A 1 -18.19 -22.29 34.37
C MET A 1 -17.46 -21.64 35.52
N ASP A 2 -16.45 -20.81 35.24
CA ASP A 2 -15.75 -20.05 36.28
C ASP A 2 -16.44 -18.71 36.51
N LEU A 3 -16.74 -18.40 37.76
CA LEU A 3 -17.20 -17.06 38.15
C LEU A 3 -16.00 -16.11 38.16
N ARG A 4 -15.71 -15.49 37.00
CA ARG A 4 -14.85 -14.29 36.95
C ARG A 4 -15.52 -13.18 37.77
N LYS A 5 -14.90 -12.78 38.88
CA LYS A 5 -15.39 -11.66 39.70
C LYS A 5 -14.94 -10.34 39.08
N HIS A 6 -15.89 -9.57 38.56
CA HIS A 6 -15.61 -8.23 38.06
C HIS A 6 -15.63 -7.23 39.23
N TYR A 7 -14.54 -6.48 39.38
CA TYR A 7 -14.39 -5.42 40.37
C TYR A 7 -14.48 -4.07 39.66
N LYS A 8 -15.32 -3.16 40.16
CA LYS A 8 -15.28 -1.76 39.69
C LYS A 8 -14.22 -1.01 40.50
N MET A 9 -13.17 -0.59 39.83
CA MET A 9 -12.14 0.34 40.33
C MET A 9 -12.65 1.78 40.21
N PHE A 10 -12.26 2.64 41.14
CA PHE A 10 -12.35 4.09 40.98
C PHE A 10 -11.25 4.80 41.79
N LYS A 11 -10.85 5.98 41.32
CA LYS A 11 -9.71 6.76 41.85
C LYS A 11 -10.26 7.92 42.71
N LYS A 12 -9.70 8.14 43.91
CA LYS A 12 -10.04 9.31 44.75
C LYS A 12 -8.76 9.97 45.25
N GLY A 13 -8.24 10.91 44.46
CA GLY A 13 -6.89 11.43 44.64
C GLY A 13 -5.85 10.33 44.45
N LYS A 14 -4.79 10.31 45.26
CA LYS A 14 -3.69 9.33 45.16
C LYS A 14 -4.02 7.94 45.74
N LYS A 15 -5.27 7.48 45.66
CA LYS A 15 -5.69 6.13 46.12
C LYS A 15 -6.76 5.52 45.22
N TRP A 16 -6.62 4.22 44.97
CA TRP A 16 -7.62 3.36 44.32
C TRP A 16 -8.56 2.73 45.35
N CYS A 17 -9.83 2.59 44.98
CA CYS A 17 -10.86 1.89 45.74
C CYS A 17 -11.59 0.89 44.85
N CYS A 18 -11.97 -0.26 45.42
CA CYS A 18 -12.68 -1.31 44.70
C CYS A 18 -14.07 -1.59 45.29
N MET A 19 -15.06 -1.82 44.43
CA MET A 19 -16.38 -2.35 44.81
C MET A 19 -16.64 -3.66 44.06
N ALA A 20 -17.08 -4.69 44.79
CA ALA A 20 -17.44 -5.99 44.21
C ALA A 20 -18.91 -6.00 43.77
N LEU A 21 -19.18 -6.41 42.54
CA LEU A 21 -20.54 -6.59 42.01
C LEU A 21 -20.87 -8.09 41.93
N MET A 22 -21.99 -8.50 42.54
CA MET A 22 -22.59 -9.81 42.31
C MET A 22 -23.69 -9.70 41.25
N THR A 23 -23.42 -10.19 40.04
CA THR A 23 -24.44 -10.41 39.02
C THR A 23 -24.99 -11.84 39.14
N VAL A 24 -26.21 -11.97 39.67
CA VAL A 24 -26.96 -13.23 39.63
C VAL A 24 -27.74 -13.29 38.31
N ALA A 25 -27.40 -14.24 37.44
CA ALA A 25 -28.13 -14.44 36.20
C ALA A 25 -29.43 -15.24 36.46
N VAL A 26 -30.58 -14.62 36.18
CA VAL A 26 -31.88 -15.28 36.13
C VAL A 26 -32.43 -15.14 34.71
N ALA A 27 -32.79 -16.26 34.08
CA ALA A 27 -33.14 -16.31 32.66
C ALA A 27 -34.65 -16.38 32.42
N ALA A 28 -35.28 -15.23 32.21
CA ALA A 28 -36.54 -15.01 31.46
C ALA A 28 -36.78 -13.48 31.34
N GLY A 29 -37.32 -12.91 30.25
CA GLY A 29 -37.66 -13.53 28.97
C GLY A 29 -38.99 -13.03 28.37
N THR A 30 -39.08 -11.74 27.99
CA THR A 30 -40.18 -11.22 27.13
C THR A 30 -39.80 -9.90 26.44
N VAL A 31 -40.50 -9.60 25.34
CA VAL A 31 -40.35 -8.40 24.49
C VAL A 31 -41.00 -7.17 25.15
N MET A 32 -40.41 -5.98 24.96
CA MET A 32 -41.12 -4.70 24.99
C MET A 32 -40.68 -3.79 23.82
N ALA A 33 -41.62 -3.00 23.30
CA ALA A 33 -41.42 -2.12 22.15
C ALA A 33 -41.04 -0.68 22.56
N THR A 34 -40.45 0.06 21.61
CA THR A 34 -40.11 1.48 21.76
C THR A 34 -41.35 2.36 21.89
N GLN A 35 -41.37 3.25 22.88
CA GLN A 35 -42.20 4.46 22.84
C GLN A 35 -41.49 5.61 23.56
N THR A 36 -41.42 6.76 22.88
CA THR A 36 -40.93 8.04 23.43
C THR A 36 -42.04 8.72 24.19
N ALA A 37 -41.75 9.33 25.34
CA ALA A 37 -42.72 10.11 26.10
C ALA A 37 -42.09 11.42 26.62
N ASN A 38 -42.60 12.55 26.12
CA ASN A 38 -42.46 13.87 26.74
C ASN A 38 -43.80 14.22 27.41
N ALA A 39 -43.79 14.68 28.66
CA ALA A 39 -44.89 15.42 29.27
C ALA A 39 -44.40 16.21 30.50
N ASP A 40 -45.03 17.35 30.76
CA ASP A 40 -44.81 18.20 31.94
C ASP A 40 -46.16 18.84 32.35
N THR A 41 -46.26 19.32 33.59
CA THR A 41 -47.37 20.11 34.19
C THR A 41 -48.65 19.40 34.65
N ALA A 42 -49.25 19.95 35.73
CA ALA A 42 -50.58 19.75 36.33
C ALA A 42 -50.87 18.36 36.98
N VAL A 43 -51.04 18.17 38.30
CA VAL A 43 -51.73 18.91 39.40
C VAL A 43 -53.24 18.70 39.46
N GLU A 44 -53.71 17.96 40.48
CA GLU A 44 -54.88 18.30 41.32
C GLU A 44 -54.93 17.43 42.61
N THR A 45 -55.36 18.08 43.69
CA THR A 45 -55.91 17.70 45.02
C THR A 45 -56.04 16.22 45.50
N GLY A 46 -56.01 15.92 46.81
CA GLY A 46 -55.71 16.75 48.01
C GLY A 46 -56.08 16.11 49.37
N ASN A 47 -55.67 16.78 50.47
CA ASN A 47 -56.05 16.58 51.90
C ASN A 47 -55.59 15.32 52.70
N ALA A 48 -55.25 15.40 54.00
CA ALA A 48 -55.10 16.56 54.91
C ALA A 48 -54.28 16.30 56.21
N ALA A 49 -53.70 17.40 56.76
CA ALA A 49 -53.31 17.67 58.17
C ALA A 49 -52.17 16.84 58.80
N VAL A 50 -51.20 17.36 59.58
CA VAL A 50 -50.88 18.69 60.23
C VAL A 50 -49.33 18.78 60.44
N SER A 51 -48.62 19.84 60.88
CA SER A 51 -48.95 21.12 61.59
C SER A 51 -47.85 22.23 61.44
N THR A 52 -48.05 23.33 62.17
CA THR A 52 -47.14 24.38 62.75
C THR A 52 -45.63 24.09 62.90
N THR A 53 -44.67 25.04 62.82
CA THR A 53 -44.63 26.55 62.71
C THR A 53 -43.25 26.97 62.12
N SER A 54 -43.13 27.91 61.17
CA SER A 54 -43.02 29.41 61.31
C SER A 54 -41.68 29.90 61.92
N GLU A 55 -40.98 30.97 61.49
CA GLU A 55 -41.31 32.16 60.65
C GLU A 55 -40.16 32.64 59.72
N VAL A 56 -40.45 33.60 58.82
CA VAL A 56 -39.51 34.43 58.03
C VAL A 56 -40.06 35.86 57.94
N PRO A 57 -39.21 36.92 57.99
CA PRO A 57 -39.37 38.08 57.09
C PRO A 57 -38.01 38.70 56.62
N SER A 58 -37.89 39.53 55.56
CA SER A 58 -38.77 39.90 54.43
C SER A 58 -38.01 40.70 53.34
N ALA A 59 -38.57 40.71 52.11
CA ALA A 59 -38.77 41.79 51.09
C ALA A 59 -37.89 43.09 51.07
N SER A 60 -37.77 43.90 50.00
CA SER A 60 -38.37 44.04 48.63
C SER A 60 -37.47 45.03 47.83
N ALA A 61 -37.22 45.04 46.51
CA ALA A 61 -38.00 45.01 45.25
C ALA A 61 -37.96 46.36 44.46
N ASN A 62 -37.71 46.30 43.13
CA ASN A 62 -37.89 47.35 42.08
C ASN A 62 -37.02 48.65 42.17
N THR A 63 -36.80 49.50 41.13
CA THR A 63 -37.33 49.58 39.73
C THR A 63 -36.31 50.22 38.75
N SER A 64 -36.61 50.23 37.44
CA SER A 64 -35.79 50.79 36.32
C SER A 64 -35.74 52.33 36.21
N GLY A 65 -34.76 52.86 35.46
CA GLY A 65 -34.66 54.27 35.00
C GLY A 65 -33.46 54.51 34.06
N SER A 66 -33.48 55.51 33.17
CA SER A 66 -32.43 55.73 32.14
C SER A 66 -32.28 57.20 31.66
N ALA A 67 -31.14 57.50 31.02
CA ALA A 67 -30.83 58.57 30.06
C ALA A 67 -30.47 60.02 30.55
N THR A 68 -29.24 60.47 30.18
CA THR A 68 -28.81 61.74 29.49
C THR A 68 -29.40 63.13 29.83
N SER A 69 -28.72 64.29 29.71
CA SER A 69 -27.31 64.69 29.39
C SER A 69 -27.13 66.24 29.34
N SER A 70 -25.93 66.78 29.66
CA SER A 70 -25.34 68.08 29.22
C SER A 70 -23.91 68.22 29.83
N GLU A 71 -22.81 68.62 29.16
CA GLU A 71 -22.41 69.83 28.40
C GLU A 71 -21.98 71.04 29.27
N SER A 72 -20.88 71.79 29.01
CA SER A 72 -19.85 71.72 27.93
C SER A 72 -18.55 72.56 28.22
N ALA A 73 -17.45 72.22 27.51
CA ALA A 73 -16.27 73.04 27.06
C ALA A 73 -15.43 73.89 28.06
N ALA A 74 -14.12 74.20 27.89
CA ALA A 74 -13.05 73.96 26.88
C ALA A 74 -11.66 74.06 27.60
N SER A 75 -10.41 74.12 27.09
CA SER A 75 -9.64 74.01 25.80
C SER A 75 -8.12 73.86 26.21
N ALA A 76 -7.01 73.99 25.45
CA ALA A 76 -6.60 74.28 24.05
C ALA A 76 -5.11 73.81 23.80
N MET A 77 -4.66 73.78 22.53
CA MET A 77 -3.25 73.70 22.02
C MET A 77 -2.42 72.42 22.32
N SER A 78 -1.87 71.63 21.37
CA SER A 78 -0.93 71.87 20.22
C SER A 78 0.57 71.81 20.61
N SER A 79 1.53 71.21 19.87
CA SER A 79 1.50 70.42 18.61
C SER A 79 2.86 69.74 18.25
N THR A 80 2.83 68.61 17.52
CA THR A 80 3.72 68.23 16.37
C THR A 80 5.21 67.76 16.52
N THR A 81 5.43 66.46 16.20
CA THR A 81 6.47 65.80 15.32
C THR A 81 8.01 65.79 15.58
N ILE A 82 8.57 64.58 15.46
CA ILE A 82 9.87 64.16 14.84
C ILE A 82 9.60 62.80 14.13
N THR A 83 10.03 62.31 12.95
CA THR A 83 11.02 62.57 11.83
C THR A 83 12.42 61.91 11.84
N ASN A 84 12.56 60.88 10.98
CA ASN A 84 13.76 60.40 10.25
C ASN A 84 14.95 59.75 11.03
N GLN A 85 15.90 59.02 10.42
CA GLN A 85 15.92 58.02 9.29
C GLN A 85 17.37 57.41 9.20
N ALA A 86 17.51 56.23 8.56
CA ALA A 86 18.71 55.73 7.82
C ALA A 86 19.90 54.99 8.52
N SER A 87 20.14 53.77 8.03
CA SER A 87 21.42 53.21 7.50
C SER A 87 22.62 52.74 8.37
N ALA A 88 22.69 51.41 8.51
CA ALA A 88 23.72 50.49 7.95
C ALA A 88 25.21 50.40 8.43
N SER A 89 25.60 49.13 8.69
CA SER A 89 26.92 48.48 8.45
C SER A 89 28.15 48.77 9.34
N SER A 90 28.69 47.73 10.01
CA SER A 90 29.90 47.02 9.53
C SER A 90 30.33 45.82 10.42
N THR A 91 31.20 44.97 9.85
CA THR A 91 31.62 43.60 10.22
C THR A 91 32.68 43.48 11.33
N GLU A 92 32.80 42.30 11.96
CA GLU A 92 34.08 41.60 12.20
C GLU A 92 33.87 40.06 12.32
N ASN A 93 34.93 39.25 12.18
CA ASN A 93 34.92 37.81 11.89
C ASN A 93 35.50 36.91 13.01
N ILE A 94 35.01 35.65 13.10
CA ILE A 94 35.83 34.42 13.30
C ILE A 94 35.26 33.31 12.39
N THR A 95 36.11 32.38 11.94
CA THR A 95 35.90 31.53 10.74
C THR A 95 35.84 30.01 11.02
N SER A 96 35.46 29.25 9.98
CA SER A 96 35.64 27.80 9.76
C SER A 96 34.66 26.82 10.44
N ALA A 97 34.28 25.70 9.82
CA ALA A 97 34.32 25.29 8.40
C ALA A 97 33.48 24.00 8.16
N VAL A 98 32.90 23.84 6.96
CA VAL A 98 32.62 22.54 6.32
C VAL A 98 32.51 22.72 4.79
N SER A 99 32.79 21.66 4.02
CA SER A 99 33.14 21.75 2.59
C SER A 99 31.97 21.61 1.61
N GLU A 100 32.19 22.13 0.40
CA GLU A 100 31.28 22.05 -0.75
C GLU A 100 31.23 20.64 -1.37
N SER A 101 30.14 20.36 -2.09
CA SER A 101 30.13 19.45 -3.25
C SER A 101 28.98 19.85 -4.17
N ALA A 102 29.23 20.85 -5.02
CA ALA A 102 28.31 21.21 -6.10
C ALA A 102 28.40 20.19 -7.24
N ASN A 103 27.29 19.95 -7.94
CA ASN A 103 27.35 19.39 -9.29
C ASN A 103 26.34 20.08 -10.20
N ILE A 104 26.75 20.34 -11.45
CA ILE A 104 25.97 21.09 -12.43
C ILE A 104 25.25 20.10 -13.34
N ILE A 105 23.93 20.22 -13.47
CA ILE A 105 23.18 19.55 -14.54
C ILE A 105 23.06 20.51 -15.72
N SER A 106 23.80 20.21 -16.79
CA SER A 106 23.63 20.87 -18.08
C SER A 106 22.31 20.44 -18.73
N GLN A 107 21.54 21.40 -19.24
CA GLN A 107 20.47 21.11 -20.19
C GLN A 107 21.06 20.63 -21.53
N PRO A 108 20.34 19.73 -22.22
CA PRO A 108 20.18 19.83 -23.67
C PRO A 108 18.75 20.26 -24.03
N VAL A 109 18.63 21.21 -24.94
CA VAL A 109 17.36 21.58 -25.57
C VAL A 109 16.99 20.50 -26.59
N ALA A 110 15.75 20.01 -26.54
CA ALA A 110 15.17 19.22 -27.62
C ALA A 110 14.47 20.15 -28.61
N ASP A 111 14.99 20.22 -29.84
CA ASP A 111 14.37 20.93 -30.96
C ASP A 111 14.07 19.95 -32.11
N ASN A 112 13.12 20.27 -32.98
CA ASN A 112 12.32 19.28 -33.73
C ASN A 112 12.63 19.24 -35.24
N ALA A 113 13.04 18.08 -35.79
CA ALA A 113 12.84 17.75 -37.22
C ALA A 113 13.14 16.27 -37.65
N ASN A 114 12.08 15.55 -38.03
CA ASN A 114 11.89 14.90 -39.36
C ASN A 114 12.92 13.87 -39.95
N SER A 115 12.53 12.59 -39.86
CA SER A 115 12.45 11.58 -40.95
C SER A 115 13.65 10.79 -41.54
N GLN A 116 13.25 9.59 -41.98
CA GLN A 116 13.87 8.60 -42.90
C GLN A 116 14.83 7.52 -42.36
N SER A 117 14.51 6.29 -42.81
CA SER A 117 15.15 5.02 -42.46
C SER A 117 16.32 4.68 -43.40
N SER A 118 17.31 3.95 -42.86
CA SER A 118 18.06 2.94 -43.63
C SER A 118 18.45 1.78 -42.71
N VAL A 119 18.50 0.56 -43.28
CA VAL A 119 18.79 -0.69 -42.54
C VAL A 119 20.20 -1.17 -42.89
N ALA A 120 21.00 -1.50 -41.88
CA ALA A 120 22.20 -2.32 -42.02
C ALA A 120 22.41 -3.15 -40.74
N SER A 121 22.41 -4.48 -40.88
CA SER A 121 22.74 -5.42 -39.81
C SER A 121 24.17 -5.93 -39.95
N THR A 122 24.79 -6.29 -38.83
CA THR A 122 26.00 -7.12 -38.81
C THR A 122 26.01 -7.92 -37.51
N ALA A 123 26.41 -9.19 -37.57
CA ALA A 123 26.28 -10.14 -36.45
C ALA A 123 27.63 -10.77 -36.10
N ASN A 124 27.82 -11.08 -34.81
CA ASN A 124 28.69 -12.09 -34.20
C ASN A 124 28.78 -11.80 -32.68
N ASP A 125 29.07 -12.74 -31.77
CA ASP A 125 28.92 -14.22 -31.78
C ASP A 125 29.03 -14.72 -30.32
N SER A 126 28.47 -15.90 -30.05
CA SER A 126 28.74 -16.85 -28.96
C SER A 126 29.57 -16.41 -27.73
N ALA A 127 28.95 -16.48 -26.55
CA ALA A 127 29.36 -17.43 -25.51
C ALA A 127 28.29 -17.57 -24.42
N ALA A 128 27.95 -18.80 -24.04
CA ALA A 128 27.14 -19.11 -22.86
C ALA A 128 27.94 -20.02 -21.91
N SER A 129 27.74 -19.85 -20.61
CA SER A 129 28.23 -20.77 -19.57
C SER A 129 27.24 -20.79 -18.40
N GLU A 130 26.18 -21.57 -18.58
CA GLU A 130 25.73 -22.61 -17.63
C GLU A 130 26.16 -22.47 -16.16
N LEU A 131 25.18 -22.42 -15.25
CA LEU A 131 25.12 -23.34 -14.09
C LEU A 131 23.70 -23.41 -13.50
N GLU A 132 23.43 -24.50 -12.78
CA GLU A 132 22.11 -25.01 -12.40
C GLU A 132 21.41 -24.23 -11.27
N ILE A 133 20.08 -24.26 -11.27
CA ILE A 133 19.32 -24.55 -10.03
C ILE A 133 18.29 -25.66 -10.32
N THR A 134 18.33 -26.72 -9.52
CA THR A 134 17.35 -27.79 -9.46
C THR A 134 16.14 -27.40 -8.59
N GLU A 135 14.92 -27.73 -9.01
CA GLU A 135 13.75 -27.87 -8.12
C GLU A 135 12.87 -29.04 -8.61
N SER A 136 12.12 -29.66 -7.69
CA SER A 136 11.46 -30.96 -7.92
C SER A 136 9.95 -30.85 -8.11
N THR A 137 9.35 -31.77 -8.86
CA THR A 137 7.90 -31.79 -9.13
C THR A 137 7.09 -32.62 -8.14
N SER A 138 5.93 -32.09 -7.72
CA SER A 138 4.80 -32.83 -7.16
C SER A 138 3.55 -32.44 -7.94
N SER A 139 2.98 -33.31 -8.79
CA SER A 139 2.00 -34.35 -8.42
C SER A 139 0.72 -33.77 -7.79
N ALA A 140 -0.50 -33.99 -8.31
CA ALA A 140 -0.97 -34.81 -9.44
C ALA A 140 -2.32 -34.21 -9.97
N SER A 141 -3.23 -34.81 -10.76
CA SER A 141 -3.43 -36.15 -11.36
C SER A 141 -4.56 -36.11 -12.41
N VAL A 142 -4.42 -36.76 -13.57
CA VAL A 142 -5.54 -37.26 -14.41
C VAL A 142 -5.11 -38.59 -15.07
N SER A 143 -6.06 -39.52 -15.28
CA SER A 143 -5.77 -40.92 -15.63
C SER A 143 -5.98 -41.28 -17.10
N THR A 144 -5.05 -42.08 -17.64
CA THR A 144 -5.25 -43.23 -18.56
C THR A 144 -6.22 -43.14 -19.74
N ASN A 145 -5.69 -43.34 -20.96
CA ASN A 145 -5.82 -44.63 -21.65
C ASN A 145 -4.88 -44.75 -22.87
N SER A 146 -4.47 -45.99 -23.17
CA SER A 146 -4.02 -46.58 -24.46
C SER A 146 -3.20 -45.72 -25.48
N ASP A 147 -2.10 -46.20 -26.10
CA ASP A 147 -1.68 -47.61 -26.23
C ASP A 147 -0.18 -47.82 -26.53
N THR A 148 0.29 -49.01 -26.13
CA THR A 148 1.41 -49.82 -26.64
C THR A 148 2.54 -49.12 -27.42
N ALA A 149 3.59 -48.78 -26.68
CA ALA A 149 4.97 -48.80 -27.15
C ALA A 149 5.44 -50.29 -27.34
N VAL A 150 6.55 -50.66 -27.99
CA VAL A 150 7.74 -49.89 -28.39
C VAL A 150 8.60 -50.63 -29.45
N LYS A 151 9.29 -49.86 -30.31
CA LYS A 151 10.67 -50.08 -30.85
C LYS A 151 11.13 -51.50 -31.24
N MET A 152 11.32 -51.70 -32.56
CA MET A 152 12.32 -52.64 -33.10
C MET A 152 13.74 -52.27 -32.64
N THR A 153 14.57 -53.27 -32.30
CA THR A 153 16.03 -53.11 -32.12
C THR A 153 16.73 -54.30 -32.77
N SER A 154 17.79 -54.06 -33.55
CA SER A 154 18.63 -55.07 -34.21
C SER A 154 19.74 -55.59 -33.26
N THR A 155 20.61 -56.56 -33.56
CA THR A 155 21.02 -57.23 -34.82
C THR A 155 21.71 -58.56 -34.48
N ALA A 156 21.77 -59.53 -35.42
CA ALA A 156 22.83 -60.58 -35.53
C ALA A 156 22.92 -61.65 -34.39
N SER A 157 23.36 -62.90 -34.59
CA SER A 157 23.62 -63.71 -35.80
C SER A 157 23.54 -65.22 -35.48
N ASP A 158 23.79 -66.06 -36.50
CA ASP A 158 24.42 -67.40 -36.46
C ASP A 158 23.61 -68.67 -36.05
N ASN A 159 23.18 -69.37 -37.11
CA ASN A 159 23.67 -70.73 -37.49
C ASN A 159 22.88 -72.00 -37.07
N ALA A 160 23.08 -73.08 -37.84
CA ALA A 160 22.55 -74.47 -37.73
C ALA A 160 21.02 -74.62 -37.98
N GLU A 161 20.57 -75.34 -39.03
CA GLU A 161 20.44 -76.81 -39.14
C GLU A 161 19.39 -77.43 -38.19
N SER A 162 18.54 -78.40 -38.58
CA SER A 162 18.26 -79.05 -39.88
C SER A 162 16.96 -79.88 -39.78
N SER A 163 16.39 -80.31 -40.93
CA SER A 163 15.36 -81.37 -41.09
C SER A 163 13.92 -81.08 -40.56
N ALA A 164 12.84 -81.66 -41.10
CA ALA A 164 12.62 -82.24 -42.43
C ALA A 164 11.11 -82.48 -42.72
N ALA A 165 10.72 -82.33 -44.00
CA ALA A 165 9.57 -82.97 -44.67
C ALA A 165 8.13 -82.64 -44.14
N SER A 166 7.03 -82.87 -44.87
CA SER A 166 6.86 -83.46 -46.21
C SER A 166 5.57 -82.97 -46.89
N SER A 167 5.58 -82.98 -48.23
CA SER A 167 4.39 -83.10 -49.11
C SER A 167 3.42 -81.87 -49.17
N ALA A 168 2.72 -81.59 -50.28
CA ALA A 168 2.63 -82.32 -51.56
C ALA A 168 2.52 -81.36 -52.78
N VAL A 169 2.65 -81.96 -53.98
CA VAL A 169 2.41 -81.44 -55.35
C VAL A 169 1.48 -80.21 -55.45
N ALA A 170 1.89 -79.09 -56.07
CA ALA A 170 2.34 -78.87 -57.46
C ALA A 170 1.20 -78.86 -58.50
N ASP A 171 1.11 -77.77 -59.26
CA ASP A 171 1.09 -77.86 -60.72
C ASP A 171 1.79 -76.65 -61.37
N THR A 172 2.02 -76.71 -62.67
CA THR A 172 3.02 -75.88 -63.38
C THR A 172 2.38 -74.92 -64.37
N GLU A 173 2.91 -73.69 -64.47
CA GLU A 173 3.13 -72.99 -65.76
C GLU A 173 4.25 -71.95 -65.59
N ASN A 174 4.90 -71.62 -66.69
CA ASN A 174 6.09 -70.77 -66.77
C ASN A 174 5.74 -69.46 -67.49
N VAL A 175 6.51 -68.38 -67.24
CA VAL A 175 7.17 -67.50 -68.23
C VAL A 175 7.30 -66.04 -67.73
N VAL A 176 8.47 -65.45 -67.98
CA VAL A 176 8.96 -64.09 -67.60
C VAL A 176 9.07 -63.78 -66.09
N MET A 177 10.27 -63.95 -65.53
CA MET A 177 10.70 -63.11 -64.40
C MET A 177 11.21 -61.78 -64.96
N THR A 178 10.32 -60.82 -65.18
CA THR A 178 10.72 -59.44 -65.49
C THR A 178 11.40 -58.84 -64.26
N SER A 179 12.54 -58.19 -64.44
CA SER A 179 13.29 -57.60 -63.31
C SER A 179 12.51 -56.46 -62.66
N LEU A 180 11.78 -56.76 -61.58
CA LEU A 180 11.31 -55.75 -60.65
C LEU A 180 12.52 -55.11 -59.98
N ALA A 181 12.94 -53.95 -60.50
CA ALA A 181 13.82 -53.07 -59.77
C ALA A 181 13.13 -52.72 -58.44
N VAL A 182 13.74 -53.12 -57.32
CA VAL A 182 13.27 -52.69 -56.00
C VAL A 182 13.41 -51.18 -55.93
N ALA A 183 12.28 -50.48 -56.03
CA ALA A 183 12.25 -49.03 -55.89
C ALA A 183 12.81 -48.69 -54.49
N ALA A 184 13.90 -47.92 -54.45
CA ALA A 184 14.56 -47.57 -53.20
C ALA A 184 13.54 -46.90 -52.26
N GLN A 185 13.27 -47.55 -51.13
CA GLN A 185 12.28 -47.10 -50.17
C GLN A 185 12.77 -45.80 -49.54
N LYS A 186 12.05 -44.70 -49.79
CA LYS A 186 12.37 -43.38 -49.22
C LYS A 186 12.17 -43.42 -47.71
N ASP A 187 13.13 -42.89 -46.97
CA ASP A 187 13.07 -42.79 -45.51
C ASP A 187 13.86 -41.53 -45.07
N GLY A 188 13.45 -40.89 -43.99
CA GLY A 188 13.99 -39.62 -43.54
C GLY A 188 13.58 -38.43 -44.41
N LEU A 189 14.37 -37.34 -44.35
CA LEU A 189 14.16 -36.13 -45.14
C LEU A 189 14.59 -36.34 -46.60
N VAL A 190 13.70 -36.02 -47.54
CA VAL A 190 13.95 -36.11 -48.99
C VAL A 190 13.52 -34.82 -49.66
N THR A 191 14.39 -34.21 -50.47
CA THR A 191 14.10 -32.98 -51.21
C THR A 191 13.95 -33.27 -52.71
N GLU A 192 12.78 -32.99 -53.28
CA GLU A 192 12.44 -33.26 -54.68
C GLU A 192 11.74 -32.04 -55.29
N ASN A 193 12.17 -31.62 -56.49
CA ASN A 193 11.64 -30.44 -57.19
C ASN A 193 11.61 -29.15 -56.34
N GLY A 194 12.59 -28.98 -55.44
CA GLY A 194 12.70 -27.86 -54.50
C GLY A 194 11.90 -27.99 -53.20
N ASN A 195 10.93 -28.91 -53.15
CA ASN A 195 10.15 -29.19 -51.95
C ASN A 195 10.84 -30.23 -51.06
N THR A 196 10.80 -30.05 -49.74
CA THR A 196 11.28 -31.05 -48.78
C THR A 196 10.10 -31.83 -48.21
N TYR A 197 10.29 -33.14 -48.07
CA TYR A 197 9.32 -34.12 -47.58
C TYR A 197 9.98 -34.96 -46.50
N TYR A 198 9.18 -35.63 -45.67
CA TYR A 198 9.67 -36.66 -44.77
C TYR A 198 8.94 -37.98 -45.00
N TYR A 199 9.70 -39.06 -45.06
CA TYR A 199 9.20 -40.42 -45.22
C TYR A 199 9.58 -41.25 -43.99
N GLN A 200 8.68 -42.15 -43.58
CA GLN A 200 8.94 -43.15 -42.55
C GLN A 200 8.42 -44.50 -43.03
N ASN A 201 9.30 -45.50 -43.08
CA ASN A 201 9.02 -46.82 -43.68
C ASN A 201 8.47 -46.71 -45.12
N GLY A 202 8.93 -45.76 -45.94
CA GLY A 202 8.41 -45.53 -47.29
C GLY A 202 7.09 -44.75 -47.36
N GLN A 203 6.42 -44.46 -46.25
CA GLN A 203 5.19 -43.66 -46.21
C GLN A 203 5.49 -42.18 -45.99
N GLN A 204 4.89 -41.31 -46.80
CA GLN A 204 5.06 -39.86 -46.71
C GLN A 204 4.23 -39.28 -45.55
N LEU A 205 4.86 -38.56 -44.63
CA LEU A 205 4.15 -37.88 -43.53
C LEU A 205 3.36 -36.67 -44.03
N LYS A 206 2.14 -36.49 -43.50
CA LYS A 206 1.17 -35.45 -43.90
C LYS A 206 0.32 -35.02 -42.71
N ASN A 207 0.06 -33.72 -42.59
CA ASN A 207 -0.61 -33.08 -41.45
C ASN A 207 -0.01 -33.51 -40.09
N TYR A 208 1.32 -33.65 -40.02
CA TYR A 208 2.00 -34.27 -38.88
C TYR A 208 3.25 -33.51 -38.45
N PHE A 209 3.52 -33.52 -37.14
CA PHE A 209 4.70 -32.94 -36.52
C PHE A 209 5.76 -34.02 -36.31
N ALA A 210 6.95 -33.87 -36.88
CA ALA A 210 8.08 -34.78 -36.65
C ALA A 210 9.22 -34.05 -35.94
N THR A 211 9.75 -34.68 -34.88
CA THR A 211 11.00 -34.23 -34.25
C THR A 211 12.17 -34.95 -34.91
N ILE A 212 13.06 -34.19 -35.54
CA ILE A 212 14.21 -34.68 -36.32
C ILE A 212 15.46 -33.98 -35.78
N ASN A 213 16.44 -34.74 -35.30
CA ASN A 213 17.67 -34.21 -34.69
C ASN A 213 17.43 -33.15 -33.61
N GLY A 214 16.39 -33.34 -32.78
CA GLY A 214 15.99 -32.41 -31.71
C GLY A 214 15.16 -31.20 -32.15
N LYS A 215 15.06 -30.92 -33.45
CA LYS A 215 14.21 -29.84 -33.99
C LYS A 215 12.82 -30.37 -34.39
N THR A 216 11.78 -29.58 -34.16
CA THR A 216 10.40 -29.91 -34.54
C THR A 216 10.06 -29.34 -35.93
N TYR A 217 9.48 -30.16 -36.80
CA TYR A 217 9.07 -29.81 -38.17
C TYR A 217 7.60 -30.19 -38.40
N TYR A 218 6.87 -29.43 -39.23
CA TYR A 218 5.51 -29.78 -39.64
C TYR A 218 5.44 -30.08 -41.14
N PHE A 219 4.76 -31.17 -41.50
CA PHE A 219 4.51 -31.56 -42.89
C PHE A 219 3.04 -31.34 -43.21
N LYS A 220 2.76 -30.52 -44.23
CA LYS A 220 1.40 -30.07 -44.61
C LYS A 220 0.57 -31.20 -45.24
N SER A 221 -0.66 -30.89 -45.66
CA SER A 221 -1.58 -31.84 -46.31
C SER A 221 -1.08 -32.37 -47.66
N ASP A 222 -0.23 -31.61 -48.35
CA ASP A 222 0.50 -32.03 -49.56
C ASP A 222 1.73 -32.91 -49.23
N GLY A 223 2.15 -32.97 -47.95
CA GLY A 223 3.35 -33.63 -47.46
C GLY A 223 4.62 -32.78 -47.49
N THR A 224 4.58 -31.57 -48.05
CA THR A 224 5.72 -30.65 -48.06
C THR A 224 5.93 -30.04 -46.68
N MET A 225 7.20 -29.86 -46.31
CA MET A 225 7.63 -29.24 -45.07
C MET A 225 7.17 -27.78 -45.02
N ALA A 226 6.62 -27.36 -43.88
CA ALA A 226 6.32 -25.97 -43.60
C ALA A 226 7.64 -25.16 -43.50
N LYS A 227 7.65 -23.99 -44.14
CA LYS A 227 8.75 -23.01 -44.13
C LYS A 227 8.15 -21.61 -44.24
N ASP A 228 8.70 -20.68 -43.47
CA ASP A 228 8.23 -19.29 -43.36
C ASP A 228 6.70 -19.22 -43.14
N TYR A 229 6.19 -20.12 -42.28
CA TYR A 229 4.78 -20.50 -42.25
C TYR A 229 4.19 -20.47 -40.84
N PHE A 230 3.06 -19.80 -40.71
CA PHE A 230 2.24 -19.81 -39.50
C PHE A 230 1.26 -20.97 -39.52
N TYR A 231 1.34 -21.84 -38.52
CA TYR A 231 0.40 -22.91 -38.26
C TYR A 231 -0.49 -22.52 -37.07
N ASN A 232 -1.81 -22.55 -37.27
CA ASN A 232 -2.80 -22.24 -36.25
C ASN A 232 -3.68 -23.47 -36.03
N ASN A 233 -3.63 -24.07 -34.83
CA ASN A 233 -4.48 -25.20 -34.46
C ASN A 233 -4.62 -25.31 -32.94
N TRP A 234 -5.73 -25.89 -32.47
CA TRP A 234 -6.06 -26.07 -31.05
C TRP A 234 -6.06 -24.78 -30.20
N GLY A 235 -6.23 -23.62 -30.83
CA GLY A 235 -6.12 -22.30 -30.17
C GLY A 235 -4.69 -21.77 -30.03
N HIS A 236 -3.69 -22.46 -30.59
CA HIS A 236 -2.28 -22.08 -30.53
C HIS A 236 -1.74 -21.70 -31.92
N THR A 237 -0.94 -20.63 -31.96
CA THR A 237 -0.15 -20.22 -33.12
C THR A 237 1.30 -20.72 -32.95
N TYR A 238 1.85 -21.28 -34.03
CA TYR A 238 3.24 -21.73 -34.13
C TYR A 238 3.85 -21.15 -35.42
N TYR A 239 5.14 -20.79 -35.41
CA TYR A 239 5.86 -20.35 -36.60
C TYR A 239 6.96 -21.34 -36.99
N PHE A 240 7.04 -21.66 -38.28
CA PHE A 240 8.09 -22.48 -38.88
C PHE A 240 9.02 -21.58 -39.71
N GLN A 241 10.31 -21.64 -39.40
CA GLN A 241 11.37 -20.80 -39.97
C GLN A 241 11.72 -21.23 -41.40
N SER A 242 12.61 -20.51 -42.08
CA SER A 242 13.05 -20.81 -43.45
C SER A 242 13.86 -22.12 -43.60
N ASP A 243 14.47 -22.63 -42.52
CA ASP A 243 15.04 -23.99 -42.48
C ASP A 243 13.95 -25.08 -42.31
N GLY A 244 12.75 -24.67 -41.92
CA GLY A 244 11.57 -25.49 -41.66
C GLY A 244 11.39 -25.92 -40.20
N SER A 245 12.31 -25.54 -39.31
CA SER A 245 12.18 -25.83 -37.88
C SER A 245 11.24 -24.84 -37.19
N ARG A 246 10.45 -25.35 -36.26
CA ARG A 246 9.59 -24.56 -35.39
C ARG A 246 10.43 -23.57 -34.57
N MET A 247 9.92 -22.36 -34.39
CA MET A 247 10.51 -21.38 -33.50
C MET A 247 10.06 -21.64 -32.07
N ASP A 248 11.01 -21.99 -31.21
CA ASP A 248 10.82 -22.29 -29.79
C ASP A 248 11.72 -21.35 -28.97
N ASN A 249 11.20 -20.78 -27.88
CA ASN A 249 11.87 -19.82 -26.98
C ASN A 249 12.61 -18.66 -27.68
N ASN A 250 11.97 -18.01 -28.66
CA ASN A 250 12.60 -16.95 -29.46
C ASN A 250 11.59 -15.90 -29.99
N PHE A 251 12.11 -14.76 -30.42
CA PHE A 251 11.35 -13.64 -30.96
C PHE A 251 11.25 -13.70 -32.49
N TYR A 252 10.03 -13.49 -33.01
CA TYR A 252 9.78 -13.23 -34.42
C TYR A 252 9.46 -11.75 -34.62
N ASN A 253 10.13 -11.12 -35.59
CA ASN A 253 9.99 -9.70 -35.90
C ASN A 253 9.64 -9.54 -37.39
N ASN A 254 8.43 -9.09 -37.71
CA ASN A 254 8.03 -8.80 -39.09
C ASN A 254 6.89 -7.79 -39.14
N TRP A 255 6.78 -7.05 -40.26
CA TRP A 255 5.75 -6.02 -40.50
C TRP A 255 5.67 -4.89 -39.47
N GLY A 256 6.74 -4.69 -38.67
CA GLY A 256 6.75 -3.74 -37.55
C GLY A 256 6.18 -4.28 -36.25
N HIS A 257 5.89 -5.59 -36.17
CA HIS A 257 5.38 -6.26 -34.98
C HIS A 257 6.39 -7.28 -34.43
N THR A 258 6.50 -7.29 -33.11
CA THR A 258 7.29 -8.27 -32.34
C THR A 258 6.34 -9.30 -31.75
N TYR A 259 6.70 -10.59 -31.87
CA TYR A 259 5.98 -11.72 -31.29
C TYR A 259 6.98 -12.62 -30.56
N TYR A 260 6.60 -13.26 -29.46
CA TYR A 260 7.42 -14.26 -28.78
C TYR A 260 6.79 -15.65 -28.92
N PHE A 261 7.61 -16.64 -29.27
CA PHE A 261 7.24 -18.05 -29.24
C PHE A 261 7.99 -18.70 -28.07
N GLY A 262 7.24 -19.22 -27.09
CA GLY A 262 7.79 -19.76 -25.85
C GLY A 262 8.19 -21.23 -25.94
N ASP A 263 8.15 -21.91 -24.79
CA ASP A 263 8.37 -23.34 -24.75
C ASP A 263 7.28 -24.10 -25.51
N GLY A 264 7.64 -25.24 -26.09
CA GLY A 264 6.80 -25.95 -27.04
C GLY A 264 6.48 -25.17 -28.33
N GLY A 265 7.11 -24.01 -28.57
CA GLY A 265 6.92 -23.18 -29.76
C GLY A 265 5.55 -22.52 -29.88
N VAL A 266 4.80 -22.42 -28.78
CA VAL A 266 3.50 -21.73 -28.72
C VAL A 266 3.73 -20.23 -28.64
N ARG A 267 3.03 -19.45 -29.46
CA ARG A 267 3.06 -17.98 -29.39
C ARG A 267 2.46 -17.49 -28.06
N LEU A 268 3.12 -16.51 -27.44
CA LEU A 268 2.62 -15.85 -26.24
C LEU A 268 1.58 -14.78 -26.64
N ASP A 269 0.34 -15.05 -26.29
CA ASP A 269 -0.82 -14.17 -26.50
C ASP A 269 -1.40 -13.80 -25.11
N ASP A 270 -1.80 -12.54 -24.93
CA ASP A 270 -2.31 -11.95 -23.68
C ASP A 270 -1.51 -12.33 -22.41
N GLY A 271 -0.19 -12.12 -22.45
CA GLY A 271 0.71 -12.51 -21.37
C GLY A 271 1.96 -11.63 -21.23
N PHE A 272 2.46 -11.54 -19.99
CA PHE A 272 3.76 -10.94 -19.68
C PHE A 272 4.90 -11.90 -20.04
N TYR A 273 5.99 -11.33 -20.54
CA TYR A 273 7.28 -11.99 -20.69
C TYR A 273 8.31 -11.25 -19.84
N ASN A 274 9.06 -11.99 -19.02
CA ASN A 274 10.06 -11.44 -18.10
C ASN A 274 11.41 -12.07 -18.42
N ASN A 275 12.39 -11.29 -18.89
CA ASN A 275 13.76 -11.75 -19.12
C ASN A 275 14.75 -10.58 -19.07
N TRP A 276 16.01 -10.86 -18.72
CA TRP A 276 17.11 -9.88 -18.65
C TRP A 276 16.85 -8.66 -17.74
N GLY A 277 15.94 -8.77 -16.77
CA GLY A 277 15.51 -7.65 -15.91
C GLY A 277 14.46 -6.74 -16.56
N HIS A 278 13.93 -7.10 -17.72
CA HIS A 278 12.88 -6.37 -18.43
C HIS A 278 11.56 -7.13 -18.43
N THR A 279 10.47 -6.40 -18.24
CA THR A 279 9.10 -6.89 -18.43
C THR A 279 8.57 -6.39 -19.77
N TYR A 280 7.94 -7.28 -20.53
CA TYR A 280 7.23 -7.00 -21.77
C TYR A 280 5.80 -7.56 -21.67
N TYR A 281 4.85 -7.06 -22.46
CA TYR A 281 3.53 -7.67 -22.59
C TYR A 281 3.18 -7.89 -24.06
N PHE A 282 2.63 -9.07 -24.36
CA PHE A 282 2.09 -9.44 -25.66
C PHE A 282 0.57 -9.53 -25.51
N GLY A 283 -0.19 -8.78 -26.31
CA GLY A 283 -1.65 -8.74 -26.22
C GLY A 283 -2.36 -9.78 -27.09
N ASP A 284 -3.65 -9.55 -27.33
CA ASP A 284 -4.44 -10.28 -28.32
C ASP A 284 -3.72 -10.34 -29.67
N GLY A 285 -3.79 -11.49 -30.33
CA GLY A 285 -3.01 -11.77 -31.53
C GLY A 285 -1.49 -11.85 -31.34
N GLY A 286 -1.00 -11.86 -30.10
CA GLY A 286 0.41 -12.09 -29.74
C GLY A 286 1.37 -10.94 -30.09
N VAL A 287 0.86 -9.73 -30.34
CA VAL A 287 1.67 -8.55 -30.67
C VAL A 287 2.18 -7.90 -29.39
N ARG A 288 3.49 -7.65 -29.31
CA ARG A 288 4.10 -6.90 -28.21
C ARG A 288 3.60 -5.46 -28.17
N LEU A 289 3.32 -4.94 -26.97
CA LEU A 289 2.99 -3.53 -26.78
C LEU A 289 4.28 -2.69 -26.73
N ASP A 290 4.41 -1.77 -27.68
CA ASP A 290 5.49 -0.79 -27.81
C ASP A 290 4.87 0.63 -27.82
N ASP A 291 5.48 1.59 -27.11
CA ASP A 291 4.97 2.96 -26.88
C ASP A 291 3.45 3.03 -26.56
N GLY A 292 3.03 2.30 -25.53
CA GLY A 292 1.61 2.07 -25.24
C GLY A 292 1.27 1.96 -23.77
N PHE A 293 0.14 2.58 -23.38
CA PHE A 293 -0.52 2.29 -22.10
C PHE A 293 -1.28 0.96 -22.19
N TYR A 294 -1.25 0.19 -21.10
CA TYR A 294 -2.01 -1.03 -20.93
C TYR A 294 -2.76 -0.99 -19.60
N GLY A 295 -4.06 -1.30 -19.61
CA GLY A 295 -4.92 -1.29 -18.42
C GLY A 295 -5.57 -2.65 -18.20
N ASN A 296 -5.26 -3.33 -17.10
CA ASN A 296 -5.89 -4.60 -16.73
C ASN A 296 -5.85 -4.82 -15.21
N TRP A 297 -6.81 -5.59 -14.68
CA TRP A 297 -7.00 -5.89 -13.24
C TRP A 297 -7.10 -4.66 -12.31
N GLY A 298 -7.44 -3.49 -12.86
CA GLY A 298 -7.47 -2.23 -12.11
C GLY A 298 -6.11 -1.51 -12.03
N HIS A 299 -5.08 -2.04 -12.68
CA HIS A 299 -3.76 -1.43 -12.78
C HIS A 299 -3.52 -0.86 -14.18
N MET A 300 -2.86 0.29 -14.24
CA MET A 300 -2.35 0.90 -15.46
C MET A 300 -0.84 0.73 -15.53
N TYR A 301 -0.35 0.34 -16.69
CA TYR A 301 1.07 0.16 -17.02
C TYR A 301 1.38 1.00 -18.28
N TYR A 302 2.66 1.28 -18.52
CA TYR A 302 3.14 1.84 -19.79
C TYR A 302 4.37 1.04 -20.25
N PHE A 303 4.40 0.72 -21.54
CA PHE A 303 5.51 0.08 -22.23
C PHE A 303 6.12 1.12 -23.18
N GLY A 304 7.41 1.38 -23.04
CA GLY A 304 8.12 2.38 -23.84
C GLY A 304 8.48 1.90 -25.25
N ASP A 305 9.37 2.65 -25.90
CA ASP A 305 10.04 2.18 -27.12
C ASP A 305 10.79 0.85 -26.85
N GLY A 306 10.80 -0.04 -27.83
CA GLY A 306 11.28 -1.42 -27.67
C GLY A 306 10.44 -2.30 -26.73
N GLY A 307 9.28 -1.82 -26.24
CA GLY A 307 8.28 -2.60 -25.50
C GLY A 307 8.64 -2.93 -24.04
N VAL A 308 9.66 -2.29 -23.48
CA VAL A 308 10.05 -2.48 -22.06
C VAL A 308 9.07 -1.71 -21.17
N ARG A 309 8.52 -2.37 -20.14
CA ARG A 309 7.66 -1.75 -19.13
C ARG A 309 8.42 -0.68 -18.34
N LEU A 310 7.77 0.44 -18.10
CA LEU A 310 8.30 1.52 -17.26
C LEU A 310 8.04 1.21 -15.78
N ASP A 311 9.09 0.86 -15.06
CA ASP A 311 9.11 0.60 -13.61
C ASP A 311 9.91 1.69 -12.89
N ASP A 312 9.46 2.10 -11.70
CA ASP A 312 10.02 3.18 -10.85
C ASP A 312 10.35 4.50 -11.59
N GLY A 313 9.57 4.84 -12.62
CA GLY A 313 9.88 5.88 -13.59
C GLY A 313 8.76 6.87 -13.90
N PHE A 314 9.15 8.08 -14.34
CA PHE A 314 8.24 9.12 -14.79
C PHE A 314 7.96 9.05 -16.28
N TYR A 315 6.69 9.15 -16.67
CA TYR A 315 6.27 9.37 -18.06
C TYR A 315 5.69 10.78 -18.21
N ASN A 316 6.06 11.48 -19.27
CA ASN A 316 5.62 12.85 -19.54
C ASN A 316 5.12 12.96 -20.98
N ASN A 317 3.82 13.20 -21.18
CA ASN A 317 3.25 13.43 -22.50
C ASN A 317 2.00 14.32 -22.42
N TRP A 318 1.74 15.10 -23.47
CA TRP A 318 0.60 16.03 -23.60
C TRP A 318 0.42 17.01 -22.42
N GLY A 319 1.52 17.39 -21.76
CA GLY A 319 1.55 18.27 -20.57
C GLY A 319 1.30 17.57 -19.22
N ASN A 320 0.85 16.31 -19.28
CA ASN A 320 0.64 15.46 -18.12
C ASN A 320 1.93 14.75 -17.72
N THR A 321 2.06 14.50 -16.43
CA THR A 321 3.16 13.77 -15.81
C THR A 321 2.55 12.61 -15.04
N TYR A 322 3.05 11.40 -15.22
CA TYR A 322 2.62 10.18 -14.55
C TYR A 322 3.84 9.53 -13.90
N TYR A 323 3.65 8.79 -12.81
CA TYR A 323 4.70 7.95 -12.22
C TYR A 323 4.21 6.51 -12.14
N PHE A 324 5.09 5.58 -12.51
CA PHE A 324 4.90 4.15 -12.39
C PHE A 324 5.90 3.65 -11.35
N GLY A 325 5.42 3.04 -10.27
CA GLY A 325 6.27 2.53 -9.21
C GLY A 325 6.90 1.17 -9.53
N ASN A 326 7.54 0.58 -8.54
CA ASN A 326 8.04 -0.80 -8.57
C ASN A 326 6.94 -1.78 -9.03
N GLY A 327 7.27 -2.66 -9.97
CA GLY A 327 6.30 -3.52 -10.64
C GLY A 327 5.51 -2.84 -11.77
N GLY A 328 5.86 -1.61 -12.13
CA GLY A 328 5.33 -0.88 -13.29
C GLY A 328 3.90 -0.38 -13.15
N VAL A 329 3.33 -0.41 -11.95
CA VAL A 329 1.95 0.07 -11.69
C VAL A 329 1.94 1.58 -11.53
N ARG A 330 1.07 2.25 -12.29
CA ARG A 330 0.85 3.70 -12.21
C ARG A 330 0.29 4.12 -10.85
N LEU A 331 0.79 5.22 -10.30
CA LEU A 331 0.22 5.83 -9.11
C LEU A 331 -1.09 6.56 -9.45
N ASP A 332 -2.21 6.03 -8.94
CA ASP A 332 -3.55 6.62 -9.05
C ASP A 332 -4.08 6.93 -7.64
N ASN A 333 -4.68 8.11 -7.45
CA ASN A 333 -5.14 8.63 -6.15
C ASN A 333 -4.11 8.52 -5.01
N SER A 334 -2.83 8.67 -5.34
CA SER A 334 -1.71 8.28 -4.47
C SER A 334 -0.74 9.43 -4.24
N PHE A 335 -0.25 9.52 -3.00
CA PHE A 335 0.89 10.37 -2.67
C PHE A 335 2.20 9.77 -3.19
N TYR A 336 3.17 10.62 -3.44
CA TYR A 336 4.55 10.27 -3.73
C TYR A 336 5.45 11.24 -2.98
N ASN A 337 6.30 10.74 -2.07
CA ASN A 337 7.27 11.55 -1.34
C ASN A 337 8.68 11.20 -1.86
N ASN A 338 9.35 12.17 -2.50
CA ASN A 338 10.75 12.06 -2.91
C ASN A 338 11.41 13.44 -2.92
N TRP A 339 12.74 13.47 -2.80
CA TRP A 339 13.55 14.70 -2.79
C TRP A 339 13.13 15.72 -1.72
N GLY A 340 12.57 15.25 -0.59
CA GLY A 340 12.03 16.10 0.48
C GLY A 340 10.71 16.80 0.13
N ASN A 341 10.06 16.41 -0.96
CA ASN A 341 8.84 17.03 -1.47
C ASN A 341 7.71 16.00 -1.58
N LEU A 342 6.51 16.40 -1.16
CA LEU A 342 5.29 15.61 -1.30
C LEU A 342 4.57 15.99 -2.59
N TYR A 343 4.14 15.00 -3.36
CA TYR A 343 3.39 15.11 -4.61
C TYR A 343 2.12 14.25 -4.53
N TYR A 344 1.12 14.50 -5.37
CA TYR A 344 -0.07 13.64 -5.47
C TYR A 344 -0.50 13.42 -6.92
N PHE A 345 -0.77 12.16 -7.25
CA PHE A 345 -1.30 11.72 -8.54
C PHE A 345 -2.82 11.49 -8.44
N GLY A 346 -3.56 12.04 -9.40
CA GLY A 346 -5.03 12.06 -9.41
C GLY A 346 -5.68 10.70 -9.72
N SER A 347 -7.00 10.70 -9.83
CA SER A 347 -7.79 9.52 -10.24
C SER A 347 -7.59 9.10 -11.70
N ASP A 348 -6.99 9.98 -12.52
CA ASP A 348 -6.55 9.73 -13.88
C ASP A 348 -5.04 9.40 -13.96
N GLY A 349 -4.37 9.27 -12.80
CA GLY A 349 -2.93 9.06 -12.64
C GLY A 349 -2.06 10.29 -12.93
N SER A 350 -2.65 11.47 -13.18
CA SER A 350 -1.87 12.68 -13.52
C SER A 350 -1.34 13.39 -12.26
N LEU A 351 -0.11 13.88 -12.31
CA LEU A 351 0.46 14.75 -11.29
C LEU A 351 -0.34 16.04 -11.18
N GLN A 352 -0.93 16.28 -10.02
CA GLN A 352 -1.72 17.49 -9.78
C GLN A 352 -0.82 18.72 -9.69
N LYS A 353 -1.09 19.75 -10.49
CA LYS A 353 -0.27 20.99 -10.61
C LYS A 353 -1.18 22.24 -10.63
N ASN A 354 -0.72 23.35 -10.07
CA ASN A 354 -1.39 24.66 -10.02
C ASN A 354 -2.84 24.65 -9.48
N LYS A 355 -3.12 23.88 -8.43
CA LYS A 355 -4.49 23.71 -7.91
C LYS A 355 -4.53 23.35 -6.42
N GLN A 356 -5.68 23.54 -5.79
CA GLN A 356 -5.98 22.86 -4.54
C GLN A 356 -6.23 21.37 -4.78
N VAL A 357 -5.78 20.55 -3.84
CA VAL A 357 -6.00 19.10 -3.76
C VAL A 357 -6.44 18.79 -2.33
N SER A 358 -7.48 17.99 -2.14
CA SER A 358 -7.94 17.58 -0.81
C SER A 358 -7.87 16.07 -0.69
N VAL A 359 -7.12 15.57 0.29
CA VAL A 359 -6.89 14.13 0.52
C VAL A 359 -6.97 13.88 2.03
N ASN A 360 -7.77 12.90 2.43
CA ASN A 360 -7.99 12.51 3.84
C ASN A 360 -8.10 13.71 4.79
N LEU A 361 -9.15 14.52 4.59
CA LEU A 361 -9.48 15.75 5.33
C LEU A 361 -8.48 16.92 5.15
N THR A 362 -7.23 16.65 4.75
CA THR A 362 -6.18 17.65 4.61
C THR A 362 -6.24 18.32 3.25
N ARG A 363 -6.26 19.66 3.25
CA ARG A 363 -6.20 20.49 2.06
C ARG A 363 -4.74 20.80 1.72
N TYR A 364 -4.38 20.75 0.46
CA TYR A 364 -3.06 21.05 -0.06
C TYR A 364 -3.15 22.06 -1.22
N TRP A 365 -2.14 22.90 -1.38
CA TRP A 365 -1.89 23.61 -2.62
C TRP A 365 -0.77 22.92 -3.38
N ALA A 366 -1.04 22.50 -4.62
CA ALA A 366 -0.04 22.01 -5.56
C ALA A 366 0.51 23.17 -6.40
N ASN A 367 1.82 23.40 -6.34
CA ASN A 367 2.50 24.45 -7.10
C ASN A 367 2.61 24.11 -8.61
N SER A 368 3.41 24.87 -9.38
CA SER A 368 3.68 24.63 -10.80
C SER A 368 4.29 23.26 -11.10
N ASP A 369 5.06 22.75 -10.15
CA ASP A 369 5.92 21.57 -10.28
C ASP A 369 5.26 20.34 -9.61
N GLY A 370 4.07 20.54 -9.02
CA GLY A 370 3.27 19.52 -8.34
C GLY A 370 3.62 19.32 -6.86
N VAL A 371 4.57 20.10 -6.32
CA VAL A 371 4.91 20.08 -4.90
C VAL A 371 3.73 20.57 -4.09
N LEU A 372 3.33 19.78 -3.09
CA LEU A 372 2.24 20.08 -2.18
C LEU A 372 2.72 20.86 -0.95
N THR A 373 2.00 21.92 -0.61
CA THR A 373 2.05 22.57 0.71
C THR A 373 0.72 22.35 1.43
N PRO A 374 0.68 21.78 2.64
CA PRO A 374 -0.55 21.64 3.40
C PRO A 374 -1.13 23.00 3.79
N GLN A 375 -2.46 23.12 3.76
CA GLN A 375 -3.22 24.32 4.07
C GLN A 375 -4.12 24.06 5.27
N PHE A 376 -3.58 24.27 6.47
CA PHE A 376 -4.32 24.17 7.71
C PHE A 376 -5.02 25.49 8.06
N ASP A 377 -6.27 25.40 8.53
CA ASP A 377 -7.03 26.58 8.97
C ASP A 377 -6.71 26.94 10.45
N ASN A 378 -6.07 26.04 11.19
CA ASN A 378 -5.67 26.22 12.60
C ASN A 378 -4.29 26.88 12.75
N GLY A 379 -4.20 27.90 13.62
CA GLY A 379 -2.96 28.65 13.88
C GLY A 379 -1.76 27.83 14.41
N VAL A 380 -2.00 26.75 15.16
CA VAL A 380 -0.91 25.88 15.68
C VAL A 380 -0.30 25.05 14.54
N ASN A 381 -1.14 24.41 13.71
CA ASN A 381 -0.67 23.66 12.55
C ASN A 381 -0.07 24.58 11.47
N GLN A 382 -0.57 25.81 11.31
CA GLN A 382 0.10 26.83 10.49
C GLN A 382 1.49 27.17 11.03
N TYR A 383 1.63 27.36 12.34
CA TYR A 383 2.92 27.65 12.96
C TYR A 383 3.93 26.50 12.78
N ILE A 384 3.49 25.24 12.93
CA ILE A 384 4.30 24.04 12.66
C ILE A 384 4.93 24.09 11.26
N ILE A 385 4.10 24.25 10.22
CA ILE A 385 4.56 24.25 8.82
C ILE A 385 5.40 25.47 8.50
N ASN A 386 4.98 26.66 8.92
CA ASN A 386 5.69 27.92 8.64
C ASN A 386 7.06 28.04 9.34
N ASN A 387 7.31 27.24 10.38
CA ASN A 387 8.61 27.18 11.07
C ASN A 387 9.38 25.87 10.77
N HIS A 388 8.87 25.03 9.86
CA HIS A 388 9.45 23.73 9.48
C HIS A 388 9.77 22.82 10.70
N ILE A 389 8.86 22.76 11.66
CA ILE A 389 9.00 21.94 12.86
C ILE A 389 8.82 20.47 12.47
N GLY A 390 9.92 19.71 12.47
CA GLY A 390 9.94 18.27 12.23
C GLY A 390 9.89 17.43 13.52
N HIS A 391 9.68 16.14 13.36
CA HIS A 391 9.56 15.18 14.47
C HIS A 391 10.92 14.66 14.97
N ALA A 392 10.95 14.18 16.21
CA ALA A 392 12.02 13.38 16.78
C ALA A 392 12.00 11.94 16.22
N SER A 393 13.11 11.20 16.36
CA SER A 393 13.13 9.77 16.06
C SER A 393 12.50 8.95 17.18
N ILE A 394 11.82 7.85 16.85
CA ILE A 394 11.34 6.88 17.85
C ILE A 394 12.53 6.20 18.51
N THR A 395 12.60 6.29 19.84
CA THR A 395 13.56 5.54 20.66
C THR A 395 12.84 4.43 21.41
N TYR A 396 13.56 3.38 21.76
CA TYR A 396 13.03 2.18 22.42
C TYR A 396 13.72 1.96 23.76
N TYR A 397 12.94 1.88 24.83
CA TYR A 397 13.42 1.63 26.19
C TYR A 397 12.41 0.75 26.93
N ASN A 398 12.56 -0.58 26.85
CA ASN A 398 11.67 -1.57 27.47
C ASN A 398 11.62 -1.37 29.01
N ALA A 399 10.76 -0.46 29.45
CA ALA A 399 10.55 -0.10 30.85
C ALA A 399 9.61 -1.11 31.50
N ILE A 400 8.63 -1.55 30.73
CA ILE A 400 7.60 -2.53 31.06
C ILE A 400 8.13 -3.94 30.70
N PRO A 401 7.96 -4.96 31.56
CA PRO A 401 8.37 -6.32 31.22
C PRO A 401 7.56 -6.90 30.04
N GLU A 402 8.21 -7.67 29.18
CA GLU A 402 7.57 -8.34 28.04
C GLU A 402 6.57 -9.43 28.50
N ASN A 403 5.54 -9.69 27.68
CA ASN A 403 4.54 -10.76 27.90
C ASN A 403 3.69 -10.62 29.19
N ILE A 404 3.57 -9.42 29.79
CA ILE A 404 2.64 -9.18 30.92
C ILE A 404 1.17 -9.11 30.47
N THR A 405 0.94 -8.80 29.20
CA THR A 405 -0.35 -8.75 28.50
C THR A 405 -0.36 -9.77 27.36
N GLY A 406 -1.55 -10.05 26.84
CA GLY A 406 -1.71 -10.80 25.60
C GLY A 406 -1.73 -9.89 24.36
N THR A 407 -1.80 -10.51 23.19
CA THR A 407 -2.21 -9.85 21.93
C THR A 407 -3.63 -9.30 22.05
N TYR A 408 -3.98 -8.34 21.19
CA TYR A 408 -5.22 -7.57 21.24
C TYR A 408 -6.49 -8.44 21.23
N SER A 409 -7.17 -8.53 22.37
CA SER A 409 -8.34 -9.41 22.59
C SER A 409 -9.66 -8.85 22.03
N GLY A 410 -9.67 -7.58 21.62
CA GLY A 410 -10.78 -6.90 20.96
C GLY A 410 -10.72 -6.97 19.43
N THR A 411 -9.75 -7.68 18.85
CA THR A 411 -9.61 -7.90 17.40
C THR A 411 -9.47 -9.39 17.09
N SER A 412 -9.85 -9.79 15.87
CA SER A 412 -9.87 -11.20 15.46
C SER A 412 -8.53 -11.75 14.97
N ASP A 413 -7.61 -10.85 14.62
CA ASP A 413 -6.24 -11.13 14.15
C ASP A 413 -5.17 -10.86 15.22
N GLY A 414 -5.58 -10.39 16.41
CA GLY A 414 -4.70 -10.10 17.53
C GLY A 414 -3.88 -8.82 17.39
N LYS A 415 -4.20 -7.95 16.43
CA LYS A 415 -3.49 -6.67 16.17
C LYS A 415 -4.28 -5.46 16.66
N PRO A 416 -3.66 -4.29 16.88
CA PRO A 416 -4.39 -3.07 17.18
C PRO A 416 -5.19 -2.58 15.96
N ASN A 417 -6.35 -1.97 16.21
CA ASN A 417 -7.15 -1.30 15.17
C ASN A 417 -7.54 0.15 15.52
N MET A 418 -6.85 0.73 16.51
CA MET A 418 -6.91 2.15 16.87
C MET A 418 -5.62 2.62 17.55
N ILE A 419 -5.39 3.93 17.53
CA ILE A 419 -4.48 4.66 18.40
C ILE A 419 -5.33 5.51 19.35
N VAL A 420 -5.03 5.47 20.65
CA VAL A 420 -5.59 6.40 21.66
C VAL A 420 -4.51 7.39 22.11
N VAL A 421 -4.86 8.68 22.06
CA VAL A 421 -4.06 9.81 22.55
C VAL A 421 -4.46 10.11 24.00
N HIS A 422 -3.47 10.15 24.88
CA HIS A 422 -3.61 10.48 26.31
C HIS A 422 -2.79 11.72 26.67
N GLU A 423 -3.00 12.24 27.89
CA GLU A 423 -2.18 13.27 28.50
C GLU A 423 -2.03 12.98 30.01
N THR A 424 -0.79 13.12 30.50
CA THR A 424 -0.34 12.75 31.86
C THR A 424 -1.14 13.34 33.03
N ALA A 425 -1.80 14.48 32.81
CA ALA A 425 -2.40 15.35 33.82
C ALA A 425 -1.42 15.78 34.93
N ASN A 426 -0.11 15.88 34.61
CA ASN A 426 0.95 16.19 35.57
C ASN A 426 1.82 17.40 35.14
N PRO A 427 1.33 18.65 35.34
CA PRO A 427 1.97 19.90 34.88
C PRO A 427 3.37 20.22 35.44
N ASN A 428 4.00 19.34 36.23
CA ASN A 428 5.24 19.63 36.94
C ASN A 428 6.29 18.51 36.81
N ASP A 429 6.07 17.51 35.96
CA ASP A 429 7.04 16.44 35.72
C ASP A 429 7.60 16.48 34.29
N ASN A 430 8.32 15.43 33.91
CA ASN A 430 9.02 15.28 32.64
C ASN A 430 8.94 13.82 32.18
N ILE A 431 9.27 13.56 30.93
CA ILE A 431 9.15 12.22 30.31
C ILE A 431 9.83 11.10 31.13
N TRP A 432 10.97 11.37 31.77
CA TRP A 432 11.65 10.38 32.61
C TRP A 432 11.04 10.22 34.00
N GLY A 433 10.36 11.24 34.55
CA GLY A 433 9.60 11.09 35.79
C GLY A 433 8.41 10.15 35.58
N GLU A 434 7.63 10.40 34.54
CA GLU A 434 6.47 9.59 34.19
C GLU A 434 6.86 8.15 33.82
N ILE A 435 7.84 7.95 32.94
CA ILE A 435 8.32 6.60 32.58
C ILE A 435 8.82 5.82 33.83
N ASN A 436 9.48 6.48 34.79
CA ASN A 436 9.92 5.80 36.02
C ASN A 436 8.78 5.58 37.03
N TYR A 437 7.78 6.46 37.08
CA TYR A 437 6.57 6.26 37.85
C TYR A 437 5.76 5.07 37.29
N GLU A 438 5.54 5.03 35.98
CA GLU A 438 4.84 3.92 35.32
C GLU A 438 5.60 2.60 35.46
N LYS A 439 6.93 2.60 35.24
CA LYS A 439 7.79 1.43 35.47
C LYS A 439 7.69 0.85 36.89
N SER A 440 7.34 1.67 37.88
CA SER A 440 7.12 1.23 39.27
C SER A 440 5.65 0.89 39.59
N HIS A 441 4.69 1.22 38.70
CA HIS A 441 3.24 1.06 38.92
C HIS A 441 2.49 0.29 37.81
N TYR A 442 3.19 -0.26 36.80
CA TYR A 442 2.62 -0.88 35.59
C TYR A 442 1.51 -1.92 35.84
N ASN A 443 1.54 -2.60 37.00
CA ASN A 443 0.49 -3.51 37.47
C ASN A 443 -0.88 -2.82 37.76
N SER A 444 -0.96 -1.49 37.63
CA SER A 444 -2.19 -0.69 37.77
C SER A 444 -2.68 -0.09 36.45
N ALA A 445 -1.75 0.46 35.67
CA ALA A 445 -1.94 1.02 34.33
C ALA A 445 -0.55 1.17 33.69
N PHE A 446 -0.47 1.07 32.35
CA PHE A 446 0.71 1.43 31.57
C PHE A 446 0.32 1.75 30.12
N VAL A 447 1.18 2.45 29.38
CA VAL A 447 1.02 2.77 27.95
C VAL A 447 2.20 2.27 27.11
N HIS A 448 2.12 2.45 25.80
CA HIS A 448 3.15 1.96 24.88
C HIS A 448 4.30 2.93 24.68
N ALA A 449 4.03 4.24 24.76
CA ALA A 449 5.03 5.28 24.54
C ALA A 449 4.69 6.56 25.30
N PHE A 450 5.71 7.37 25.55
CA PHE A 450 5.58 8.75 25.97
C PHE A 450 6.14 9.68 24.90
N VAL A 451 5.57 10.88 24.81
CA VAL A 451 5.98 11.95 23.89
C VAL A 451 6.17 13.25 24.69
N ASP A 452 7.29 13.94 24.42
CA ASP A 452 7.49 15.34 24.79
C ASP A 452 7.91 16.17 23.56
N ASN A 453 8.29 17.43 23.74
CA ASN A 453 8.67 18.31 22.64
C ASN A 453 9.99 17.95 21.91
N ASN A 454 10.80 17.04 22.47
CA ASN A 454 12.10 16.63 21.93
C ASN A 454 12.21 15.11 21.68
N SER A 455 11.27 14.33 22.21
CA SER A 455 11.45 12.89 22.44
C SER A 455 10.21 12.08 22.07
N ILE A 456 10.42 10.93 21.45
CA ILE A 456 9.42 9.86 21.36
C ILE A 456 10.08 8.61 21.94
N ILE A 457 9.51 8.07 23.03
CA ILE A 457 10.08 6.92 23.75
C ILE A 457 9.03 5.82 23.85
N GLN A 458 9.17 4.77 23.04
CA GLN A 458 8.38 3.55 23.16
C GLN A 458 8.93 2.69 24.31
N ILE A 459 8.06 2.29 25.23
CA ILE A 459 8.41 1.67 26.52
C ILE A 459 7.83 0.27 26.77
N SER A 460 6.82 -0.14 25.99
CA SER A 460 6.35 -1.53 25.88
C SER A 460 6.33 -1.96 24.42
N ASP A 461 6.16 -3.26 24.17
CA ASP A 461 5.85 -3.78 22.84
C ASP A 461 4.44 -3.34 22.39
N THR A 462 4.28 -2.97 21.11
CA THR A 462 2.98 -2.59 20.52
C THR A 462 2.22 -3.74 19.87
N ASP A 463 2.79 -4.94 19.77
CA ASP A 463 2.07 -6.15 19.33
C ASP A 463 1.22 -6.78 20.47
N HIS A 464 1.31 -6.26 21.69
CA HIS A 464 0.56 -6.66 22.88
C HIS A 464 -0.31 -5.51 23.42
N GLU A 465 -1.33 -5.82 24.24
CA GLU A 465 -2.19 -4.80 24.87
C GLU A 465 -1.43 -3.93 25.90
N ALA A 466 -1.91 -2.70 26.12
CA ALA A 466 -1.58 -1.87 27.29
C ALA A 466 -2.83 -1.45 28.08
N TRP A 467 -2.64 -0.90 29.28
CA TRP A 467 -3.67 -0.73 30.30
C TRP A 467 -4.00 0.73 30.68
N GLY A 468 -3.87 1.68 29.76
CA GLY A 468 -4.20 3.10 29.98
C GLY A 468 -5.68 3.45 29.76
N ALA A 469 -6.32 2.91 28.73
CA ALA A 469 -7.63 3.37 28.20
C ALA A 469 -8.87 2.60 28.70
N ALA A 470 -8.71 1.60 29.56
CA ALA A 470 -9.73 0.62 29.97
C ALA A 470 -10.32 -0.24 28.82
N TYR A 471 -11.06 -1.30 29.13
CA TYR A 471 -11.78 -2.08 28.11
C TYR A 471 -13.09 -1.38 27.70
N PRO A 472 -13.43 -1.36 26.39
CA PRO A 472 -12.86 -2.19 25.33
C PRO A 472 -11.61 -1.63 24.61
N ALA A 473 -11.16 -0.40 24.90
CA ALA A 473 -10.04 0.23 24.19
C ALA A 473 -8.69 -0.48 24.41
N ASN A 474 -8.36 -0.93 25.62
CA ASN A 474 -7.15 -1.71 25.92
C ASN A 474 -6.96 -2.91 24.96
N GLY A 475 -8.05 -3.59 24.62
CA GLY A 475 -8.04 -4.74 23.71
C GLY A 475 -7.99 -4.38 22.22
N ARG A 476 -7.83 -3.10 21.87
CA ARG A 476 -7.83 -2.59 20.49
C ARG A 476 -6.73 -1.57 20.19
N ALA A 477 -6.16 -0.92 21.21
CA ALA A 477 -5.44 0.34 21.06
C ALA A 477 -3.95 0.28 21.38
N VAL A 478 -3.12 0.73 20.43
CA VAL A 478 -1.86 1.37 20.80
C VAL A 478 -2.21 2.68 21.52
N GLN A 479 -1.50 2.98 22.59
CA GLN A 479 -1.80 4.04 23.55
C GLN A 479 -0.50 4.80 23.83
N PHE A 480 -0.51 6.13 23.78
CA PHE A 480 0.65 6.94 24.16
C PHE A 480 0.25 8.17 24.97
N GLU A 481 1.14 8.58 25.86
CA GLU A 481 0.96 9.72 26.77
C GLU A 481 1.70 10.96 26.25
N GLN A 482 0.99 12.10 26.26
CA GLN A 482 1.56 13.42 26.09
C GLN A 482 1.98 14.01 27.45
N VAL A 483 3.24 14.42 27.56
CA VAL A 483 3.81 15.05 28.76
C VAL A 483 3.60 16.55 28.68
N GLU A 484 3.04 17.19 29.72
CA GLU A 484 2.79 18.63 29.72
C GLU A 484 4.04 19.49 29.45
N VAL A 485 4.13 20.11 28.28
CA VAL A 485 5.18 21.06 27.91
C VAL A 485 4.70 22.52 27.91
N TYR A 486 5.64 23.47 27.90
CA TYR A 486 5.35 24.90 28.07
C TYR A 486 6.04 25.77 27.01
N GLY A 487 5.28 26.74 26.46
CA GLY A 487 5.74 27.62 25.39
C GLY A 487 5.39 27.10 23.99
N GLY A 488 5.11 28.02 23.07
CA GLY A 488 4.52 27.71 21.76
C GLY A 488 5.34 26.73 20.91
N TRP A 489 6.67 26.92 20.82
CA TRP A 489 7.52 26.00 20.07
C TRP A 489 7.51 24.59 20.66
N ASN A 490 7.59 24.45 21.98
CA ASN A 490 7.57 23.15 22.63
C ASN A 490 6.26 22.41 22.34
N PHE A 491 5.11 23.07 22.55
CA PHE A 491 3.79 22.47 22.28
C PHE A 491 3.60 22.11 20.79
N ALA A 492 4.12 22.93 19.88
CA ALA A 492 4.10 22.63 18.45
C ALA A 492 4.96 21.41 18.08
N ALA A 493 6.17 21.29 18.63
CA ALA A 493 7.06 20.14 18.39
C ALA A 493 6.53 18.85 19.03
N GLU A 494 5.92 18.95 20.22
CA GLU A 494 5.24 17.84 20.90
C GLU A 494 4.07 17.30 20.06
N LEU A 495 3.23 18.18 19.50
CA LEU A 495 2.14 17.79 18.60
C LEU A 495 2.64 17.11 17.32
N VAL A 496 3.76 17.58 16.75
CA VAL A 496 4.41 16.93 15.60
C VAL A 496 4.94 15.54 15.97
N ASN A 497 5.59 15.41 17.12
CA ASN A 497 6.07 14.11 17.63
C ASN A 497 4.93 13.12 17.86
N ALA A 498 3.83 13.58 18.46
CA ALA A 498 2.62 12.80 18.68
C ALA A 498 1.94 12.39 17.37
N ALA A 499 1.85 13.32 16.41
CA ALA A 499 1.24 13.07 15.10
C ALA A 499 2.06 12.07 14.27
N TYR A 500 3.38 12.23 14.27
CA TYR A 500 4.32 11.31 13.61
C TYR A 500 4.25 9.90 14.23
N TYR A 501 4.31 9.76 15.56
CA TYR A 501 4.19 8.46 16.22
C TYR A 501 2.85 7.78 15.90
N THR A 502 1.76 8.55 15.90
CA THR A 502 0.42 8.09 15.50
C THR A 502 0.41 7.59 14.06
N ALA A 503 0.92 8.38 13.11
CA ALA A 503 1.00 8.04 11.70
C ALA A 503 1.89 6.82 11.43
N TYR A 504 3.03 6.73 12.11
CA TYR A 504 3.96 5.59 12.03
C TYR A 504 3.31 4.30 12.51
N LYS A 505 2.62 4.32 13.65
CA LYS A 505 1.91 3.15 14.16
C LYS A 505 0.69 2.79 13.31
N MET A 506 0.03 3.77 12.69
CA MET A 506 -1.01 3.51 11.69
C MET A 506 -0.45 2.78 10.46
N LYS A 507 0.66 3.25 9.87
CA LYS A 507 1.38 2.53 8.79
C LYS A 507 1.79 1.11 9.21
N GLN A 508 2.42 0.96 10.39
CA GLN A 508 2.90 -0.33 10.90
C GLN A 508 1.80 -1.42 10.95
N TYR A 509 0.56 -1.04 11.28
CA TYR A 509 -0.56 -1.96 11.41
C TYR A 509 -1.61 -1.86 10.28
N GLY A 510 -1.32 -1.14 9.19
CA GLY A 510 -2.22 -1.04 8.03
C GLY A 510 -3.50 -0.22 8.27
N MET A 511 -3.48 0.68 9.26
CA MET A 511 -4.58 1.58 9.56
C MET A 511 -4.44 2.89 8.76
N TYR A 512 -5.55 3.45 8.30
CA TYR A 512 -5.61 4.83 7.79
C TYR A 512 -6.10 5.79 8.89
N PRO A 513 -5.63 7.05 8.96
CA PRO A 513 -6.06 7.98 10.01
C PRO A 513 -7.51 8.43 9.86
N ARG A 514 -8.39 8.01 10.77
CA ARG A 514 -9.79 8.49 10.87
C ARG A 514 -10.18 8.75 12.31
N ILE A 515 -10.58 9.98 12.60
CA ILE A 515 -11.10 10.46 13.88
C ILE A 515 -12.34 9.67 14.34
N ALA A 516 -12.51 9.53 15.65
CA ALA A 516 -13.68 8.92 16.30
C ALA A 516 -15.00 9.61 15.92
N ASP A 517 -15.32 10.77 16.50
CA ASP A 517 -16.55 11.57 16.26
C ASP A 517 -17.86 10.74 16.17
N GLY A 518 -17.98 9.69 16.99
CA GLY A 518 -19.12 8.76 17.03
C GLY A 518 -19.03 7.53 16.12
N ASP A 519 -18.04 7.43 15.24
CA ASP A 519 -17.77 6.25 14.42
C ASP A 519 -16.93 5.21 15.20
N LEU A 520 -17.59 4.15 15.67
CA LEU A 520 -16.94 3.08 16.46
C LEU A 520 -15.85 2.28 15.71
N SER A 521 -15.77 2.44 14.39
CA SER A 521 -14.78 1.82 13.51
C SER A 521 -13.66 2.78 13.07
N ALA A 522 -13.59 3.97 13.69
CA ALA A 522 -12.48 4.90 13.61
C ALA A 522 -11.17 4.34 14.20
N THR A 523 -10.06 4.93 13.80
CA THR A 523 -8.69 4.50 14.13
C THR A 523 -7.92 5.51 14.98
N LEU A 524 -8.42 6.74 15.14
CA LEU A 524 -7.79 7.80 15.93
C LEU A 524 -8.75 8.36 16.97
N TRP A 525 -8.37 8.23 18.24
CA TRP A 525 -9.22 8.47 19.40
C TRP A 525 -8.50 9.31 20.45
N SER A 526 -9.21 10.22 21.11
CA SER A 526 -8.80 10.71 22.43
C SER A 526 -9.27 9.73 23.51
N HIS A 527 -8.69 9.79 24.70
CA HIS A 527 -9.26 9.11 25.87
C HIS A 527 -10.69 9.60 26.17
N HIS A 528 -10.99 10.86 25.89
CA HIS A 528 -12.34 11.41 25.96
C HIS A 528 -13.33 10.73 24.99
N ASP A 529 -12.92 10.42 23.75
CA ASP A 529 -13.72 9.65 22.80
C ASP A 529 -13.99 8.23 23.32
N VAL A 530 -12.99 7.59 23.93
CA VAL A 530 -13.16 6.29 24.59
C VAL A 530 -14.22 6.39 25.68
N SER A 531 -14.12 7.35 26.62
CA SER A 531 -15.15 7.59 27.65
C SER A 531 -16.55 7.80 27.06
N ARG A 532 -16.67 8.57 25.96
CA ARG A 532 -17.95 8.96 25.36
C ARG A 532 -18.64 7.86 24.56
N TYR A 533 -17.90 7.07 23.80
CA TYR A 533 -18.47 6.14 22.81
C TYR A 533 -18.20 4.66 23.10
N LEU A 534 -17.20 4.34 23.95
CA LEU A 534 -16.85 2.97 24.33
C LEU A 534 -17.08 2.69 25.82
N GLY A 535 -16.94 3.70 26.68
CA GLY A 535 -17.06 3.61 28.13
C GLY A 535 -15.86 2.90 28.78
N GLY A 536 -16.07 2.41 30.01
CA GLY A 536 -15.02 1.76 30.83
C GLY A 536 -14.15 2.74 31.63
N THR A 537 -13.95 3.94 31.11
CA THR A 537 -13.22 5.07 31.70
C THR A 537 -14.11 6.34 31.75
N ASP A 538 -13.77 7.30 32.61
CA ASP A 538 -14.44 8.61 32.77
C ASP A 538 -13.50 9.81 32.56
N HIS A 539 -12.38 9.55 31.88
CA HIS A 539 -11.34 10.51 31.50
C HIS A 539 -11.75 11.46 30.36
N THR A 540 -11.04 12.60 30.25
CA THR A 540 -11.29 13.66 29.26
C THR A 540 -10.01 14.23 28.62
N ASP A 541 -8.89 13.52 28.73
CA ASP A 541 -7.64 13.84 28.03
C ASP A 541 -7.75 13.57 26.51
N PRO A 542 -7.06 14.37 25.65
CA PRO A 542 -6.17 15.49 25.95
C PRO A 542 -6.84 16.90 25.92
N ASP A 543 -8.17 16.97 25.72
CA ASP A 543 -8.93 18.20 25.37
C ASP A 543 -8.50 19.48 26.13
N SER A 544 -8.43 19.40 27.47
CA SER A 544 -8.17 20.58 28.31
C SER A 544 -6.73 21.07 28.23
N TYR A 545 -5.77 20.15 28.07
CA TYR A 545 -4.36 20.47 27.88
C TYR A 545 -4.16 21.18 26.54
N TRP A 546 -4.60 20.56 25.44
CA TRP A 546 -4.49 21.13 24.10
C TRP A 546 -5.19 22.49 23.99
N SER A 547 -6.42 22.61 24.50
CA SER A 547 -7.16 23.88 24.50
C SER A 547 -6.43 24.98 25.27
N ASN A 548 -5.86 24.67 26.44
CA ASN A 548 -5.12 25.64 27.24
C ASN A 548 -3.81 26.07 26.54
N ARG A 549 -3.01 25.11 26.06
CA ARG A 549 -1.72 25.38 25.42
C ARG A 549 -1.87 26.12 24.10
N ALA A 550 -2.86 25.76 23.27
CA ALA A 550 -3.17 26.45 22.03
C ALA A 550 -3.64 27.90 22.28
N TRP A 551 -4.56 28.10 23.24
CA TRP A 551 -5.06 29.43 23.55
C TRP A 551 -3.96 30.34 24.11
N THR A 552 -3.18 29.85 25.08
CA THR A 552 -2.12 30.63 25.74
C THR A 552 -0.98 31.04 24.81
N ASN A 553 -0.61 30.20 23.84
CA ASN A 553 0.55 30.46 22.97
C ASN A 553 0.18 31.01 21.58
N PHE A 554 -1.03 30.74 21.09
CA PHE A 554 -1.43 31.01 19.70
C PHE A 554 -2.80 31.70 19.55
N GLY A 555 -3.57 31.90 20.63
CA GLY A 555 -4.88 32.56 20.59
C GLY A 555 -5.97 31.79 19.83
N THR A 556 -5.77 30.48 19.62
CA THR A 556 -6.70 29.57 18.93
C THR A 556 -7.06 28.38 19.82
N GLY A 557 -8.15 27.68 19.51
CA GLY A 557 -8.38 26.34 20.02
C GLY A 557 -7.50 25.30 19.31
N TYR A 558 -7.44 24.10 19.87
CA TYR A 558 -6.88 22.90 19.24
C TYR A 558 -7.61 21.66 19.77
N GLY A 559 -7.95 20.72 18.90
CA GLY A 559 -8.69 19.51 19.24
C GLY A 559 -8.39 18.34 18.29
N MET A 560 -9.08 17.21 18.49
CA MET A 560 -8.85 15.98 17.72
C MET A 560 -9.00 16.16 16.20
N TRP A 561 -9.81 17.12 15.73
CA TRP A 561 -9.91 17.46 14.30
C TRP A 561 -8.62 18.09 13.76
N ASP A 562 -8.05 19.06 14.47
CA ASP A 562 -6.79 19.71 14.09
C ASP A 562 -5.62 18.71 14.14
N PHE A 563 -5.58 17.86 15.17
CA PHE A 563 -4.61 16.79 15.30
C PHE A 563 -4.75 15.75 14.18
N THR A 564 -5.98 15.36 13.82
CA THR A 564 -6.23 14.40 12.72
C THR A 564 -5.74 14.95 11.37
N MET A 565 -5.81 16.27 11.13
CA MET A 565 -5.22 16.87 9.93
C MET A 565 -3.68 16.79 9.95
N LEU A 566 -3.04 16.98 11.10
CA LEU A 566 -1.59 16.85 11.24
C LEU A 566 -1.14 15.38 11.07
N VAL A 567 -1.84 14.42 11.69
CA VAL A 567 -1.60 12.98 11.51
C VAL A 567 -1.75 12.56 10.04
N ASN A 568 -2.73 13.10 9.31
CA ASN A 568 -2.90 12.80 7.88
C ASN A 568 -1.78 13.39 7.00
N TYR A 569 -1.14 14.48 7.42
CA TYR A 569 0.05 15.01 6.75
C TYR A 569 1.26 14.12 7.00
N GLU A 570 1.57 13.77 8.27
CA GLU A 570 2.66 12.85 8.61
C GLU A 570 2.47 11.46 7.95
N TYR A 571 1.24 10.95 7.90
CA TYR A 571 0.91 9.68 7.23
C TYR A 571 1.12 9.73 5.70
N ALA A 572 1.02 10.91 5.08
CA ALA A 572 1.31 11.13 3.67
C ALA A 572 2.82 11.30 3.38
N LEU A 573 3.60 11.77 4.37
CA LEU A 573 5.07 11.82 4.27
C LEU A 573 5.70 10.43 4.43
N LEU A 574 5.10 9.55 5.23
CA LEU A 574 5.53 8.15 5.35
C LEU A 574 5.27 7.39 4.04
N GLN A 575 6.32 6.71 3.52
CA GLN A 575 6.22 5.75 2.43
C GLN A 575 5.56 4.46 2.94
#